data_AF-A0A3N5SYE9-F1
#
_entry.id   AF-A0A3N5SYE9-F1
#
_cell.length_a   1.000
_cell.length_b   1.000
_cell.length_c   1.000
_cell.angle_alpha   90.00
_cell.angle_beta   90.00
_cell.angle_gamma   90.00
#
_symmetry.space_group_name_H-M   'P 1'
#
loop_
_entity.id
_entity.type
_entity.pdbx_description
1 polymer ?
#
loop_
_entity_poly.entity_id
_entity_poly.type
_entity_poly.pdbx_seq_one_letter_code
_entity_poly.pdbx_strand_id
1 'polypeptide(L)'
;MPESNIIVYDWRGNLRDLDYLRGRYGNFQILRAADGPGHVYRIRRLREKAENDFDPAALNAKRFALEGRAWEAQRRTLPTVAQLHGLAPMLKQNGAAPMAAAALVVRVADEHGASINGQRVAFYWRDAPADPDAGPAGGLLPGMVAGRCVSGPTENGNVGFGLGRDSYYWPGSGQIGPHACWIHGAGTRSDVILGLGMVALTDHAHFDVEYERVEGGDGGPPEEGDLPEYFDENGVEMGGALVRELYGIQDVHRPAELPRFELDELMARSGDSKALAVFVDDEDGTPLPGVNIALAPRDRAGNVQRGVTDEDGAVTFDIGDEAYRYNVPSEQGHWCVAVEGPASDVYNSAGWVWTGRKSPGRWFDLVFRRKVNEDVPEPPGPEPPIPPVDPELPDEARGVIGAAIEAVDTAVTRLEAEIDNLEVMRNGLAALL
;
A
#
# COMPACT_ATOMS: atom_id res chain seq x y z
N MET A 1 -6.25 3.17 -9.27
CA MET A 1 -5.45 1.91 -9.13
C MET A 1 -6.35 0.67 -9.18
N PRO A 2 -5.84 -0.51 -9.57
CA PRO A 2 -6.55 -1.78 -9.47
C PRO A 2 -6.65 -2.30 -8.01
N GLU A 3 -7.56 -3.23 -7.70
CA GLU A 3 -7.63 -3.92 -6.37
C GLU A 3 -6.30 -4.58 -5.98
N SER A 4 -5.42 -4.81 -6.94
CA SER A 4 -4.11 -5.41 -6.77
C SER A 4 -3.12 -4.67 -5.89
N ASN A 5 -3.37 -3.42 -5.55
CA ASN A 5 -2.44 -2.61 -4.77
C ASN A 5 -2.74 -2.68 -3.26
N ILE A 6 -3.74 -3.46 -2.87
CA ILE A 6 -4.08 -3.73 -1.46
C ILE A 6 -3.16 -4.83 -0.93
N ILE A 7 -2.36 -4.48 0.08
CA ILE A 7 -1.46 -5.42 0.73
C ILE A 7 -2.22 -6.15 1.85
N VAL A 8 -2.23 -7.48 1.81
CA VAL A 8 -2.93 -8.28 2.81
C VAL A 8 -1.93 -8.95 3.74
N TYR A 9 -2.15 -8.83 5.05
CA TYR A 9 -1.38 -9.53 6.08
C TYR A 9 -2.28 -10.49 6.86
N ASP A 10 -1.82 -11.73 7.03
CA ASP A 10 -2.42 -12.62 8.02
C ASP A 10 -2.06 -12.19 9.45
N TRP A 11 -2.65 -12.86 10.45
CA TRP A 11 -2.46 -12.51 11.86
C TRP A 11 -1.02 -12.68 12.36
N ARG A 12 -0.19 -13.44 11.64
CA ARG A 12 1.24 -13.61 11.92
C ARG A 12 2.11 -12.59 11.18
N GLY A 13 1.51 -11.71 10.38
CA GLY A 13 2.19 -10.72 9.57
C GLY A 13 2.74 -11.25 8.25
N ASN A 14 2.37 -12.46 7.81
CA ASN A 14 2.77 -12.93 6.49
C ASN A 14 1.91 -12.26 5.41
N LEU A 15 2.53 -11.97 4.28
CA LEU A 15 1.82 -11.49 3.09
C LEU A 15 0.87 -12.56 2.53
N ARG A 16 -0.30 -12.11 2.09
CA ARG A 16 -1.35 -12.91 1.45
C ARG A 16 -1.95 -12.14 0.28
N ASP A 17 -2.82 -12.80 -0.47
CA ASP A 17 -3.67 -12.17 -1.48
C ASP A 17 -5.07 -11.85 -0.90
N LEU A 18 -5.89 -11.16 -1.70
CA LEU A 18 -7.28 -10.86 -1.32
C LEU A 18 -8.15 -12.12 -1.28
N ASP A 19 -7.84 -13.13 -2.09
CA ASP A 19 -8.61 -14.38 -2.15
C ASP A 19 -8.48 -15.19 -0.85
N TYR A 20 -7.32 -15.13 -0.20
CA TYR A 20 -7.12 -15.64 1.15
C TYR A 20 -8.11 -15.02 2.15
N LEU A 21 -8.23 -13.68 2.17
CA LEU A 21 -9.20 -13.03 3.05
C LEU A 21 -10.63 -13.36 2.65
N ARG A 22 -10.97 -13.35 1.35
CA ARG A 22 -12.32 -13.69 0.88
C ARG A 22 -12.72 -15.11 1.24
N GLY A 23 -11.79 -16.07 1.16
CA GLY A 23 -12.04 -17.46 1.57
C GLY A 23 -12.30 -17.61 3.06
N ARG A 24 -11.70 -16.75 3.90
CA ARG A 24 -11.79 -16.82 5.37
C ARG A 24 -12.94 -15.98 5.94
N TYR A 25 -13.12 -14.79 5.39
CA TYR A 25 -14.01 -13.74 5.86
C TYR A 25 -15.20 -13.48 4.93
N GLY A 26 -15.36 -14.27 3.87
CA GLY A 26 -16.47 -14.15 2.92
C GLY A 26 -16.25 -13.08 1.86
N ASN A 27 -17.22 -12.94 0.96
CA ASN A 27 -17.14 -12.04 -0.20
C ASN A 27 -17.43 -10.58 0.18
N PHE A 28 -16.53 -9.96 0.95
CA PHE A 28 -16.54 -8.52 1.17
C PHE A 28 -16.39 -7.78 -0.17
N GLN A 29 -16.93 -6.56 -0.22
CA GLN A 29 -17.02 -5.74 -1.42
C GLN A 29 -16.27 -4.44 -1.20
N ILE A 30 -15.55 -3.99 -2.23
CA ILE A 30 -14.85 -2.71 -2.22
C ILE A 30 -15.42 -1.86 -3.35
N LEU A 31 -15.91 -0.67 -3.03
CA LEU A 31 -16.18 0.39 -3.99
C LEU A 31 -15.01 1.36 -3.97
N ARG A 32 -14.48 1.68 -5.15
CA ARG A 32 -13.37 2.62 -5.28
C ARG A 32 -13.85 4.05 -5.07
N ALA A 33 -13.01 4.86 -4.44
CA ALA A 33 -13.18 6.30 -4.37
C ALA A 33 -13.38 6.87 -5.78
N ALA A 34 -14.30 7.83 -5.91
CA ALA A 34 -14.49 8.56 -7.16
C ALA A 34 -13.23 9.34 -7.55
N ASP A 35 -13.03 9.46 -8.86
CA ASP A 35 -11.96 10.28 -9.44
C ASP A 35 -12.31 11.78 -9.32
N GLY A 36 -11.32 12.65 -9.59
CA GLY A 36 -11.44 14.10 -9.45
C GLY A 36 -10.27 14.76 -8.70
N PRO A 37 -10.40 16.06 -8.35
CA PRO A 37 -9.35 16.81 -7.66
C PRO A 37 -9.35 16.62 -6.14
N GLY A 38 -8.23 16.96 -5.48
CA GLY A 38 -8.09 17.00 -4.01
C GLY A 38 -7.64 15.67 -3.39
N HIS A 39 -7.61 15.50 -2.07
CA HIS A 39 -7.14 14.24 -1.49
C HIS A 39 -8.08 13.06 -1.80
N VAL A 40 -7.50 11.88 -2.03
CA VAL A 40 -8.22 10.61 -2.13
C VAL A 40 -7.69 9.63 -1.10
N TYR A 41 -8.59 8.92 -0.44
CA TYR A 41 -8.24 7.90 0.54
C TYR A 41 -8.49 6.51 -0.06
N ARG A 42 -7.42 5.77 -0.30
CA ARG A 42 -7.48 4.43 -0.86
C ARG A 42 -7.20 3.40 0.23
N ILE A 43 -7.85 2.23 0.17
CA ILE A 43 -7.46 1.12 1.04
C ILE A 43 -6.07 0.65 0.59
N ARG A 44 -5.13 0.65 1.53
CA ARG A 44 -3.73 0.29 1.29
C ARG A 44 -3.39 -1.07 1.88
N ARG A 45 -3.87 -1.34 3.10
CA ARG A 45 -3.60 -2.61 3.78
C ARG A 45 -4.85 -3.18 4.42
N LEU A 46 -4.95 -4.51 4.42
CA LEU A 46 -5.88 -5.27 5.23
C LEU A 46 -5.07 -6.19 6.13
N ARG A 47 -5.36 -6.19 7.43
CA ARG A 47 -4.59 -6.98 8.40
C ARG A 47 -5.51 -7.81 9.26
N GLU A 48 -5.36 -9.11 9.22
CA GLU A 48 -6.06 -9.97 10.15
C GLU A 48 -5.62 -9.71 11.60
N LYS A 49 -6.60 -9.66 12.52
CA LYS A 49 -6.33 -9.37 13.92
C LYS A 49 -5.63 -10.56 14.61
N ALA A 50 -4.50 -10.26 15.25
CA ALA A 50 -3.72 -11.19 16.06
C ALA A 50 -4.53 -11.65 17.28
N GLU A 51 -4.96 -12.92 17.24
CA GLU A 51 -5.44 -13.78 18.36
C GLU A 51 -6.17 -15.02 17.82
N ASN A 52 -6.33 -15.16 16.50
CA ASN A 52 -7.11 -16.24 15.91
C ASN A 52 -6.24 -17.41 15.43
N ASP A 53 -6.09 -18.43 16.28
CA ASP A 53 -5.88 -19.82 15.84
C ASP A 53 -7.19 -20.33 15.17
N PHE A 54 -7.58 -19.69 14.07
CA PHE A 54 -8.72 -20.08 13.25
C PHE A 54 -8.25 -21.07 12.20
N ASP A 55 -8.71 -22.32 12.38
CA ASP A 55 -8.66 -23.38 11.40
C ASP A 55 -10.06 -23.52 10.75
N PRO A 56 -10.22 -23.20 9.44
CA PRO A 56 -11.47 -23.37 8.73
C PRO A 56 -12.02 -24.80 8.77
N ALA A 57 -11.13 -25.81 8.82
CA ALA A 57 -11.53 -27.22 8.91
C ALA A 57 -12.15 -27.55 10.28
N ALA A 58 -11.57 -27.00 11.36
CA ALA A 58 -12.12 -27.12 12.70
C ALA A 58 -13.49 -26.43 12.84
N LEU A 59 -13.74 -25.32 12.14
CA LEU A 59 -15.04 -24.63 12.12
C LEU A 59 -16.11 -25.48 11.41
N ASN A 60 -15.78 -26.05 10.25
CA ASN A 60 -16.69 -26.96 9.55
C ASN A 60 -17.00 -28.21 10.41
N ALA A 61 -16.00 -28.79 11.07
CA ALA A 61 -16.20 -29.91 11.99
C ALA A 61 -17.08 -29.53 13.20
N LYS A 62 -16.87 -28.35 13.81
CA LYS A 62 -17.71 -27.82 14.90
C LYS A 62 -19.13 -27.52 14.43
N ARG A 63 -19.31 -27.00 13.21
CA ARG A 63 -20.62 -26.77 12.59
C ARG A 63 -21.38 -28.08 12.43
N PHE A 64 -20.76 -29.11 11.84
CA PHE A 64 -21.38 -30.44 11.75
C PHE A 64 -21.72 -31.02 13.12
N ALA A 65 -20.86 -30.83 14.13
CA ALA A 65 -21.14 -31.27 15.49
C ALA A 65 -22.30 -30.49 16.15
N LEU A 66 -22.39 -29.17 15.93
CA LEU A 66 -23.47 -28.33 16.46
C LEU A 66 -24.79 -28.54 15.73
N GLU A 67 -24.78 -28.69 14.40
CA GLU A 67 -25.94 -29.06 13.59
C GLU A 67 -26.42 -30.47 13.94
N GLY A 68 -25.49 -31.42 14.17
CA GLY A 68 -25.80 -32.76 14.69
C GLY A 68 -26.43 -32.72 16.09
N ARG A 69 -25.90 -31.90 17.01
CA ARG A 69 -26.48 -31.71 18.35
C ARG A 69 -27.79 -30.94 18.33
N ALA A 70 -27.96 -29.96 17.44
CA ALA A 70 -29.20 -29.23 17.25
C ALA A 70 -30.27 -30.15 16.65
N TRP A 71 -29.89 -31.02 15.71
CA TRP A 71 -30.75 -32.09 15.17
C TRP A 71 -31.13 -33.11 16.25
N GLU A 72 -30.20 -33.53 17.12
CA GLU A 72 -30.49 -34.40 18.27
C GLU A 72 -31.36 -33.73 19.34
N ALA A 73 -31.14 -32.44 19.62
CA ALA A 73 -31.94 -31.65 20.55
C ALA A 73 -33.35 -31.37 20.01
N GLN A 74 -33.49 -31.18 18.70
CA GLN A 74 -34.78 -31.02 18.02
C GLN A 74 -35.55 -32.34 17.95
N ARG A 75 -34.84 -33.48 17.89
CA ARG A 75 -35.41 -34.83 18.01
C ARG A 75 -35.86 -35.18 19.43
N ARG A 76 -35.38 -34.45 20.44
CA ARG A 76 -35.74 -34.58 21.85
C ARG A 76 -36.43 -33.30 22.33
N THR A 77 -37.69 -33.12 22.00
CA THR A 77 -38.47 -31.96 22.44
C THR A 77 -38.52 -31.80 23.98
N LEU A 78 -37.75 -30.80 24.46
CA LEU A 78 -37.77 -29.92 25.66
C LEU A 78 -38.54 -30.36 26.94
N PRO A 79 -37.93 -30.23 28.15
CA PRO A 79 -37.35 -28.96 28.65
C PRO A 79 -36.01 -29.13 29.40
N THR A 80 -34.88 -28.74 28.79
CA THR A 80 -33.56 -28.76 29.47
C THR A 80 -32.62 -27.63 29.05
N VAL A 81 -33.15 -26.52 28.51
CA VAL A 81 -32.31 -25.35 28.18
C VAL A 81 -32.01 -24.49 29.42
N ALA A 82 -32.72 -24.70 30.54
CA ALA A 82 -32.52 -23.94 31.78
C ALA A 82 -31.23 -24.33 32.57
N GLN A 83 -30.57 -25.44 32.26
CA GLN A 83 -29.41 -25.93 33.05
C GLN A 83 -28.03 -25.53 32.49
N LEU A 84 -27.94 -25.00 31.26
CA LEU A 84 -26.65 -24.62 30.66
C LEU A 84 -26.16 -23.21 31.03
N HIS A 85 -26.99 -22.37 31.66
CA HIS A 85 -26.59 -21.04 32.12
C HIS A 85 -25.80 -21.03 33.44
N GLY A 86 -25.64 -22.17 34.12
CA GLY A 86 -24.99 -22.27 35.43
C GLY A 86 -23.47 -22.49 35.43
N LEU A 87 -22.84 -22.80 34.27
CA LEU A 87 -21.43 -23.21 34.20
C LEU A 87 -20.46 -22.11 33.74
N ALA A 88 -20.96 -20.99 33.24
CA ALA A 88 -20.13 -19.85 32.80
C ALA A 88 -19.21 -19.25 33.91
N PRO A 89 -19.57 -19.25 35.21
CA PRO A 89 -18.70 -18.67 36.24
C PRO A 89 -17.43 -19.50 36.54
N MET A 90 -17.39 -20.79 36.22
CA MET A 90 -16.25 -21.66 36.59
C MET A 90 -15.06 -21.57 35.63
N LEU A 91 -15.22 -21.02 34.42
CA LEU A 91 -14.13 -20.86 33.44
C LEU A 91 -13.30 -19.58 33.63
N LYS A 92 -13.68 -18.70 34.57
CA LYS A 92 -13.01 -17.40 34.79
C LYS A 92 -11.80 -17.43 35.74
N GLN A 93 -11.44 -18.57 36.34
CA GLN A 93 -10.46 -18.61 37.44
C GLN A 93 -9.01 -18.97 37.04
N ASN A 94 -8.73 -19.27 35.77
CA ASN A 94 -7.38 -19.61 35.32
C ASN A 94 -6.80 -18.55 34.39
N GLY A 95 -6.14 -17.53 34.95
CA GLY A 95 -5.09 -16.71 34.31
C GLY A 95 -5.25 -16.36 32.82
N ALA A 96 -6.46 -16.04 32.36
CA ALA A 96 -6.70 -15.69 30.97
C ALA A 96 -6.02 -14.35 30.67
N ALA A 97 -5.21 -14.31 29.62
CA ALA A 97 -4.80 -13.07 28.97
C ALA A 97 -6.05 -12.21 28.75
N PRO A 98 -5.96 -10.87 28.89
CA PRO A 98 -7.09 -10.00 28.61
C PRO A 98 -7.55 -10.28 27.18
N MET A 99 -8.77 -10.85 27.03
CA MET A 99 -9.37 -11.05 25.72
C MET A 99 -9.27 -9.73 24.95
N ALA A 100 -8.67 -9.72 23.75
CA ALA A 100 -8.64 -8.52 22.97
C ALA A 100 -10.07 -8.02 22.80
N ALA A 101 -10.26 -6.72 23.03
CA ALA A 101 -11.56 -6.10 22.83
C ALA A 101 -12.02 -6.40 21.39
N ALA A 102 -13.27 -6.86 21.26
CA ALA A 102 -13.95 -7.01 19.98
C ALA A 102 -14.13 -5.63 19.35
N ALA A 103 -13.10 -5.12 18.69
CA ALA A 103 -13.05 -3.81 18.09
C ALA A 103 -12.30 -3.89 16.77
N LEU A 104 -12.94 -3.37 15.72
CA LEU A 104 -12.33 -3.11 14.42
C LEU A 104 -11.46 -1.86 14.55
N VAL A 105 -10.19 -1.96 14.19
CA VAL A 105 -9.29 -0.82 14.12
C VAL A 105 -9.19 -0.36 12.67
N VAL A 106 -9.37 0.94 12.47
CA VAL A 106 -9.10 1.58 11.18
C VAL A 106 -7.90 2.50 11.36
N ARG A 107 -6.89 2.31 10.53
CA ARG A 107 -5.72 3.19 10.45
C ARG A 107 -5.83 4.12 9.25
N VAL A 108 -5.37 5.35 9.40
CA VAL A 108 -5.22 6.33 8.33
C VAL A 108 -3.79 6.86 8.35
N ALA A 109 -3.12 6.76 7.21
CA ALA A 109 -1.77 7.25 7.00
C ALA A 109 -1.68 8.12 5.73
N ASP A 110 -0.63 8.91 5.61
CA ASP A 110 -0.26 9.56 4.36
C ASP A 110 0.50 8.62 3.43
N GLU A 111 0.88 9.12 2.25
CA GLU A 111 1.63 8.41 1.22
C GLU A 111 3.02 7.89 1.68
N HIS A 112 3.55 8.42 2.78
CA HIS A 112 4.81 7.98 3.38
C HIS A 112 4.58 7.02 4.57
N GLY A 113 3.33 6.66 4.86
CA GLY A 113 2.96 5.79 5.96
C GLY A 113 2.94 6.47 7.33
N ALA A 114 3.13 7.80 7.39
CA ALA A 114 3.01 8.56 8.62
C ALA A 114 1.53 8.72 9.01
N SER A 115 1.28 8.68 10.32
CA SER A 115 -0.09 8.62 10.86
C SER A 115 -0.82 9.95 10.73
N ILE A 116 -2.04 9.95 10.19
CA ILE A 116 -2.86 11.16 10.09
C ILE A 116 -3.82 11.22 11.29
N ASN A 117 -3.63 12.23 12.14
CA ASN A 117 -4.47 12.46 13.32
C ASN A 117 -5.68 13.34 13.01
N GLY A 118 -6.78 13.13 13.73
CA GLY A 118 -8.01 13.91 13.59
C GLY A 118 -8.85 13.57 12.35
N GLN A 119 -8.38 12.68 11.47
CA GLN A 119 -9.15 12.24 10.32
C GLN A 119 -10.36 11.45 10.80
N ARG A 120 -11.56 11.87 10.40
CA ARG A 120 -12.79 11.15 10.77
C ARG A 120 -12.98 9.94 9.87
N VAL A 121 -13.29 8.81 10.49
CA VAL A 121 -13.66 7.56 9.81
C VAL A 121 -15.12 7.27 10.11
N ALA A 122 -15.87 6.87 9.09
CA ALA A 122 -17.25 6.41 9.21
C ALA A 122 -17.29 4.88 9.38
N PHE A 123 -18.14 4.43 10.30
CA PHE A 123 -18.45 3.03 10.54
C PHE A 123 -19.97 2.82 10.44
N TYR A 124 -20.36 1.95 9.52
CA TYR A 124 -21.74 1.81 9.05
C TYR A 124 -22.34 0.46 9.41
N TRP A 125 -23.62 0.49 9.77
CA TRP A 125 -24.57 -0.60 9.60
C TRP A 125 -25.92 0.01 9.19
N ARG A 126 -26.84 -0.81 8.69
CA ARG A 126 -28.10 -0.34 8.08
C ARG A 126 -28.91 0.62 8.96
N ASP A 127 -28.96 0.34 10.25
CA ASP A 127 -29.74 1.09 11.23
C ASP A 127 -28.87 2.02 12.10
N ALA A 128 -27.66 2.37 11.64
CA ALA A 128 -26.81 3.33 12.33
C ALA A 128 -27.52 4.70 12.49
N PRO A 129 -27.09 5.54 13.45
CA PRO A 129 -27.59 6.90 13.56
C PRO A 129 -27.53 7.65 12.23
N ALA A 130 -28.50 8.54 12.01
CA ALA A 130 -28.51 9.38 10.83
C ALA A 130 -27.39 10.42 10.94
N ASP A 131 -26.58 10.54 9.89
CA ASP A 131 -25.55 11.54 9.73
C ASP A 131 -25.58 11.98 8.26
N PRO A 132 -26.07 13.20 7.94
CA PRO A 132 -26.21 13.66 6.57
C PRO A 132 -24.87 13.78 5.82
N ASP A 133 -23.77 13.91 6.56
CA ASP A 133 -22.42 14.03 6.00
C ASP A 133 -21.69 12.68 5.91
N ALA A 134 -22.41 11.58 6.19
CA ALA A 134 -21.82 10.26 6.28
C ALA A 134 -21.16 9.80 4.97
N GLY A 135 -21.76 10.02 3.79
CA GLY A 135 -21.32 9.35 2.56
C GLY A 135 -20.06 9.96 1.94
N PRO A 136 -19.16 9.18 1.30
CA PRO A 136 -18.06 9.74 0.54
C PRO A 136 -18.53 10.23 -0.83
N ALA A 137 -17.71 11.07 -1.46
CA ALA A 137 -17.83 11.42 -2.87
C ALA A 137 -17.70 10.16 -3.73
N GLY A 138 -18.70 9.94 -4.61
CA GLY A 138 -18.87 8.69 -5.38
C GLY A 138 -19.98 7.77 -4.85
N GLY A 139 -20.49 8.03 -3.65
CA GLY A 139 -21.63 7.29 -3.08
C GLY A 139 -21.22 6.03 -2.33
N LEU A 140 -22.17 5.10 -2.20
CA LEU A 140 -22.02 3.85 -1.43
C LEU A 140 -22.32 2.65 -2.33
N LEU A 141 -21.95 1.44 -1.87
CA LEU A 141 -22.27 0.20 -2.57
C LEU A 141 -23.80 -0.01 -2.68
N PRO A 142 -24.29 -0.66 -3.75
CA PRO A 142 -25.70 -0.96 -3.92
C PRO A 142 -26.31 -1.68 -2.70
N GLY A 143 -27.47 -1.20 -2.24
CA GLY A 143 -28.17 -1.75 -1.08
C GLY A 143 -27.80 -1.13 0.26
N MET A 144 -26.75 -0.32 0.33
CA MET A 144 -26.47 0.49 1.52
C MET A 144 -27.45 1.68 1.62
N VAL A 145 -27.82 2.03 2.86
CA VAL A 145 -28.65 3.19 3.17
C VAL A 145 -27.74 4.40 3.40
N ALA A 146 -27.85 5.41 2.54
CA ALA A 146 -27.07 6.64 2.67
C ALA A 146 -27.41 7.42 3.95
N GLY A 147 -26.47 8.27 4.38
CA GLY A 147 -26.66 9.16 5.54
C GLY A 147 -26.72 8.43 6.88
N ARG A 148 -25.99 7.32 7.00
CA ARG A 148 -25.98 6.45 8.18
C ARG A 148 -24.54 6.14 8.54
N CYS A 149 -24.12 6.46 9.75
CA CYS A 149 -22.87 5.96 10.33
C CYS A 149 -22.78 6.36 11.80
N VAL A 150 -21.86 5.75 12.53
CA VAL A 150 -21.13 6.43 13.60
C VAL A 150 -19.76 6.84 13.05
N SER A 151 -19.17 7.90 13.58
CA SER A 151 -17.84 8.30 13.17
C SER A 151 -16.96 8.64 14.37
N GLY A 152 -15.66 8.46 14.20
CA GLY A 152 -14.65 8.78 15.21
C GLY A 152 -13.41 9.41 14.55
N PRO A 153 -12.78 10.40 15.20
CA PRO A 153 -11.49 10.92 14.75
C PRO A 153 -10.36 9.93 15.06
N THR A 154 -9.33 9.91 14.23
CA THR A 154 -8.11 9.14 14.49
C THR A 154 -7.23 9.77 15.57
N GLU A 155 -6.66 8.93 16.42
CA GLU A 155 -5.62 9.25 17.40
C GLU A 155 -4.40 8.37 17.12
N ASN A 156 -3.23 8.99 16.94
CA ASN A 156 -2.03 8.33 16.39
C ASN A 156 -2.33 7.55 15.10
N GLY A 157 -3.14 8.14 14.21
CA GLY A 157 -3.58 7.52 12.96
C GLY A 157 -4.63 6.42 13.10
N ASN A 158 -5.07 6.06 14.31
CA ASN A 158 -5.97 4.93 14.51
C ASN A 158 -7.31 5.36 15.12
N VAL A 159 -8.39 4.65 14.77
CA VAL A 159 -9.68 4.74 15.44
C VAL A 159 -10.28 3.35 15.58
N GLY A 160 -10.82 3.06 16.76
CA GLY A 160 -11.43 1.76 17.08
C GLY A 160 -12.95 1.85 17.14
N PHE A 161 -13.63 0.88 16.53
CA PHE A 161 -15.08 0.72 16.62
C PHE A 161 -15.42 -0.59 17.31
N GLY A 162 -16.13 -0.52 18.45
CA GLY A 162 -16.57 -1.71 19.16
C GLY A 162 -17.54 -2.55 18.32
N LEU A 163 -17.27 -3.85 18.24
CA LEU A 163 -18.07 -4.85 17.55
C LEU A 163 -18.96 -5.58 18.56
N GLY A 164 -20.25 -5.26 18.52
CA GLY A 164 -21.26 -5.90 19.36
C GLY A 164 -21.75 -7.25 18.82
N ARG A 165 -22.72 -7.85 19.52
CA ARG A 165 -23.36 -9.12 19.15
C ARG A 165 -23.90 -9.15 17.72
N ASP A 166 -24.39 -8.02 17.22
CA ASP A 166 -24.97 -7.93 15.88
C ASP A 166 -23.91 -7.82 14.77
N SER A 167 -22.62 -7.84 15.13
CA SER A 167 -21.51 -7.85 14.18
C SER A 167 -21.13 -9.25 13.70
N TYR A 168 -21.71 -10.30 14.31
CA TYR A 168 -21.39 -11.68 13.96
C TYR A 168 -22.03 -12.10 12.64
N TYR A 169 -21.28 -12.80 11.80
CA TYR A 169 -21.76 -13.32 10.52
C TYR A 169 -21.12 -14.67 10.16
N TRP A 170 -21.71 -15.38 9.19
CA TRP A 170 -21.30 -16.73 8.77
C TRP A 170 -20.79 -16.74 7.32
N PRO A 171 -19.49 -16.50 7.07
CA PRO A 171 -18.94 -16.46 5.70
C PRO A 171 -19.13 -17.78 4.94
N GLY A 172 -18.97 -18.93 5.62
CA GLY A 172 -19.19 -20.26 5.03
C GLY A 172 -20.66 -20.57 4.64
N SER A 173 -21.61 -19.68 4.97
CA SER A 173 -22.99 -19.74 4.51
C SER A 173 -23.31 -18.67 3.46
N GLY A 174 -22.28 -18.03 2.91
CA GLY A 174 -22.41 -16.93 1.95
C GLY A 174 -22.88 -15.60 2.58
N GLN A 175 -22.88 -15.48 3.91
CA GLN A 175 -23.17 -14.20 4.54
C GLN A 175 -21.99 -13.24 4.40
N ILE A 176 -22.33 -11.98 4.19
CA ILE A 176 -21.42 -10.84 4.21
C ILE A 176 -21.49 -10.17 5.59
N GLY A 177 -20.35 -9.70 6.09
CA GLY A 177 -20.32 -8.95 7.35
C GLY A 177 -21.25 -7.72 7.31
N PRO A 178 -21.91 -7.38 8.43
CA PRO A 178 -22.97 -6.37 8.42
C PRO A 178 -22.44 -4.93 8.34
N HIS A 179 -21.14 -4.74 8.51
CA HIS A 179 -20.53 -3.42 8.63
C HIS A 179 -19.77 -2.98 7.39
N ALA A 180 -19.68 -1.67 7.22
CA ALA A 180 -18.80 -1.03 6.26
C ALA A 180 -17.98 0.10 6.90
N CYS A 181 -16.85 0.46 6.29
CA CYS A 181 -16.09 1.65 6.67
C CYS A 181 -15.56 2.42 5.46
N TRP A 182 -15.30 3.71 5.69
CA TRP A 182 -14.70 4.66 4.76
C TRP A 182 -14.27 5.94 5.51
N ILE A 183 -13.56 6.85 4.85
CA ILE A 183 -13.21 8.15 5.43
C ILE A 183 -14.40 9.11 5.34
N HIS A 184 -14.84 9.63 6.49
CA HIS A 184 -16.07 10.42 6.65
C HIS A 184 -16.02 11.75 5.90
N GLY A 185 -17.20 12.21 5.43
CA GLY A 185 -17.41 13.52 4.82
C GLY A 185 -18.00 13.45 3.41
N ALA A 186 -19.07 14.22 3.18
CA ALA A 186 -19.80 14.31 1.90
C ALA A 186 -18.93 14.63 0.67
N GLY A 187 -17.86 15.41 0.87
CA GLY A 187 -16.89 15.76 -0.17
C GLY A 187 -15.63 14.88 -0.19
N THR A 188 -15.51 13.95 0.74
CA THR A 188 -14.32 13.11 0.88
C THR A 188 -14.33 12.01 -0.16
N ARG A 189 -13.26 11.88 -0.94
CA ARG A 189 -13.11 10.77 -1.88
C ARG A 189 -12.44 9.62 -1.15
N SER A 190 -13.21 8.57 -0.85
CA SER A 190 -12.73 7.41 -0.09
C SER A 190 -13.18 6.12 -0.74
N ASP A 191 -12.30 5.12 -0.74
CA ASP A 191 -12.72 3.75 -0.95
C ASP A 191 -13.70 3.36 0.18
N VAL A 192 -14.70 2.55 -0.16
CA VAL A 192 -15.69 1.99 0.77
C VAL A 192 -15.52 0.49 0.79
N ILE A 193 -15.40 -0.11 1.97
CA ILE A 193 -15.38 -1.58 2.13
C ILE A 193 -16.59 -2.02 2.95
N LEU A 194 -17.41 -2.91 2.38
CA LEU A 194 -18.56 -3.56 3.01
C LEU A 194 -18.26 -5.04 3.22
N GLY A 195 -18.73 -5.60 4.33
CA GLY A 195 -18.50 -7.00 4.68
C GLY A 195 -17.63 -7.19 5.90
N LEU A 196 -17.46 -6.14 6.71
CA LEU A 196 -16.73 -6.16 7.96
C LEU A 196 -17.62 -6.68 9.09
N GLY A 197 -17.02 -7.36 10.05
CA GLY A 197 -17.72 -7.97 11.17
C GLY A 197 -16.88 -9.06 11.81
N MET A 198 -17.47 -9.80 12.74
CA MET A 198 -16.81 -10.90 13.42
C MET A 198 -17.31 -12.24 12.87
N VAL A 199 -16.41 -13.16 12.58
CA VAL A 199 -16.83 -14.51 12.16
C VAL A 199 -17.48 -15.21 13.35
N ALA A 200 -18.69 -15.71 13.17
CA ALA A 200 -19.42 -16.41 14.21
C ALA A 200 -18.69 -17.66 14.71
N LEU A 201 -18.84 -17.97 16.01
CA LEU A 201 -18.20 -19.11 16.70
C LEU A 201 -16.67 -19.07 16.71
N THR A 202 -16.09 -17.89 16.57
CA THR A 202 -14.66 -17.62 16.74
C THR A 202 -14.44 -16.70 17.93
N ASP A 203 -13.18 -16.52 18.34
CA ASP A 203 -12.82 -15.50 19.33
C ASP A 203 -12.74 -14.12 18.66
N HIS A 204 -13.89 -13.66 18.16
CA HIS A 204 -14.02 -12.37 17.48
C HIS A 204 -13.11 -12.22 16.25
N ALA A 205 -12.93 -13.27 15.43
CA ALA A 205 -12.08 -13.20 14.23
C ALA A 205 -12.59 -12.16 13.23
N HIS A 206 -11.69 -11.26 12.83
CA HIS A 206 -11.91 -10.22 11.81
C HIS A 206 -10.56 -9.69 11.29
N PHE A 207 -10.62 -8.73 10.37
CA PHE A 207 -9.47 -7.99 9.88
C PHE A 207 -9.70 -6.48 9.98
N ASP A 208 -8.61 -5.77 10.24
CA ASP A 208 -8.49 -4.33 10.33
C ASP A 208 -8.20 -3.72 8.95
N VAL A 209 -8.51 -2.43 8.80
CA VAL A 209 -8.42 -1.69 7.52
C VAL A 209 -7.45 -0.53 7.67
N GLU A 210 -6.56 -0.35 6.71
CA GLU A 210 -5.68 0.81 6.63
C GLU A 210 -5.96 1.60 5.34
N TYR A 211 -6.26 2.89 5.51
CA TYR A 211 -6.37 3.86 4.43
C TYR A 211 -5.05 4.64 4.29
N GLU A 212 -4.67 4.86 3.04
CA GLU A 212 -3.59 5.77 2.64
C GLU A 212 -4.22 6.98 1.96
N ARG A 213 -3.86 8.17 2.44
CA ARG A 213 -4.14 9.42 1.75
C ARG A 213 -3.16 9.53 0.61
N VAL A 214 -3.69 9.67 -0.59
CA VAL A 214 -2.93 9.97 -1.80
C VAL A 214 -3.35 11.37 -2.22
N GLU A 215 -2.39 12.22 -2.57
CA GLU A 215 -2.72 13.50 -3.18
C GLU A 215 -3.41 13.27 -4.53
N GLY A 216 -4.47 14.05 -4.79
CA GLY A 216 -5.28 13.92 -5.99
C GLY A 216 -4.48 14.27 -7.22
N GLY A 217 -3.98 13.24 -7.89
CA GLY A 217 -3.75 13.32 -9.32
C GLY A 217 -5.06 13.64 -10.03
N ASP A 218 -5.01 14.67 -10.87
CA ASP A 218 -5.75 14.69 -12.14
C ASP A 218 -5.26 13.60 -13.11
N GLY A 219 -4.24 12.80 -12.75
CA GLY A 219 -3.98 11.55 -13.43
C GLY A 219 -5.19 10.64 -13.23
N GLY A 220 -5.85 10.22 -14.31
CA GLY A 220 -6.96 9.28 -14.26
C GLY A 220 -6.54 7.91 -13.69
N PRO A 221 -6.79 6.76 -14.33
CA PRO A 221 -5.73 5.73 -14.26
C PRO A 221 -4.38 6.44 -14.53
N PRO A 222 -3.23 6.04 -13.92
CA PRO A 222 -1.94 6.52 -14.44
C PRO A 222 -2.07 6.45 -15.96
N GLU A 223 -1.87 7.59 -16.65
CA GLU A 223 -2.00 7.57 -18.10
C GLU A 223 -1.18 6.38 -18.57
N GLU A 224 -1.71 5.63 -19.52
CA GLU A 224 -1.08 4.41 -20.02
C GLU A 224 0.38 4.64 -20.48
N GLY A 225 0.83 5.90 -20.56
CA GLY A 225 2.23 6.33 -20.76
C GLY A 225 3.13 6.44 -19.51
N ASP A 226 2.68 6.07 -18.31
CA ASP A 226 3.53 6.03 -17.09
C ASP A 226 4.02 4.62 -16.72
N LEU A 227 3.70 3.62 -17.54
CA LEU A 227 4.25 2.28 -17.47
C LEU A 227 5.13 2.05 -18.69
N PRO A 228 6.19 1.24 -18.59
CA PRO A 228 6.92 0.82 -19.78
C PRO A 228 5.98 0.11 -20.74
N GLU A 229 6.21 0.29 -22.04
CA GLU A 229 5.55 -0.49 -23.07
C GLU A 229 6.02 -1.94 -23.00
N TYR A 230 5.09 -2.89 -23.14
CA TYR A 230 5.42 -4.31 -23.05
C TYR A 230 5.36 -4.92 -24.44
N PHE A 231 6.37 -5.68 -24.83
CA PHE A 231 6.40 -6.35 -26.12
C PHE A 231 6.63 -7.84 -25.95
N ASP A 232 6.02 -8.65 -26.82
CA ASP A 232 6.27 -10.07 -26.89
C ASP A 232 7.62 -10.39 -27.57
N GLU A 233 7.94 -11.68 -27.70
CA GLU A 233 9.20 -12.13 -28.30
C GLU A 233 9.34 -11.75 -29.79
N ASN A 234 8.24 -11.38 -30.44
CA ASN A 234 8.18 -10.96 -31.84
C ASN A 234 8.11 -9.43 -31.99
N GLY A 235 8.18 -8.67 -30.89
CA GLY A 235 8.04 -7.21 -30.89
C GLY A 235 6.59 -6.73 -31.02
N VAL A 236 5.60 -7.57 -30.73
CA VAL A 236 4.19 -7.17 -30.72
C VAL A 236 3.82 -6.66 -29.33
N GLU A 237 3.22 -5.48 -29.27
CA GLU A 237 2.78 -4.87 -28.00
C GLU A 237 1.78 -5.78 -27.25
N MET A 238 1.96 -5.86 -25.93
CA MET A 238 1.18 -6.66 -25.01
C MET A 238 0.35 -5.78 -24.08
N GLY A 239 -0.95 -6.05 -23.99
CA GLY A 239 -1.79 -5.39 -22.98
C GLY A 239 -1.43 -5.79 -21.55
N GLY A 240 -1.50 -4.84 -20.61
CA GLY A 240 -1.08 -5.03 -19.21
C GLY A 240 -1.78 -6.19 -18.48
N ALA A 241 -3.01 -6.55 -18.87
CA ALA A 241 -3.69 -7.73 -18.31
C ALA A 241 -2.98 -9.05 -18.65
N LEU A 242 -2.53 -9.19 -19.90
CA LEU A 242 -1.80 -10.37 -20.38
C LEU A 242 -0.40 -10.41 -19.75
N VAL A 243 0.26 -9.27 -19.65
CA VAL A 243 1.55 -9.15 -18.96
C VAL A 243 1.44 -9.65 -17.52
N ARG A 244 0.42 -9.20 -16.80
CA ARG A 244 0.18 -9.63 -15.42
C ARG A 244 -0.04 -11.13 -15.30
N GLU A 245 -0.80 -11.72 -16.22
CA GLU A 245 -1.06 -13.15 -16.24
C GLU A 245 0.23 -13.95 -16.47
N LEU A 246 1.06 -13.52 -17.42
CA LEU A 246 2.23 -14.29 -17.87
C LEU A 246 3.51 -14.01 -17.07
N TYR A 247 3.64 -12.80 -16.53
CA TYR A 247 4.86 -12.26 -15.91
C TYR A 247 4.67 -11.74 -14.49
N GLY A 248 3.43 -11.73 -13.97
CA GLY A 248 3.14 -11.23 -12.62
C GLY A 248 3.13 -9.71 -12.55
N ILE A 249 3.21 -9.17 -11.33
CA ILE A 249 3.18 -7.71 -11.10
C ILE A 249 4.51 -7.09 -11.54
N GLN A 250 4.43 -6.04 -12.35
CA GLN A 250 5.56 -5.24 -12.81
C GLN A 250 5.58 -3.93 -12.01
N ASP A 251 6.65 -3.69 -11.26
CA ASP A 251 6.79 -2.53 -10.40
C ASP A 251 8.00 -1.70 -10.83
N VAL A 252 7.80 -0.39 -10.98
CA VAL A 252 8.82 0.58 -11.40
C VAL A 252 8.77 1.73 -10.42
N HIS A 253 9.89 2.01 -9.77
CA HIS A 253 10.04 3.21 -8.95
C HIS A 253 10.63 4.33 -9.78
N ARG A 254 9.89 5.42 -9.99
CA ARG A 254 10.30 6.56 -10.81
C ARG A 254 10.67 7.76 -9.93
N PRO A 255 11.93 8.24 -9.95
CA PRO A 255 12.29 9.48 -9.27
C PRO A 255 11.71 10.69 -10.02
N ALA A 256 11.37 11.75 -9.27
CA ALA A 256 10.78 12.98 -9.82
C ALA A 256 11.80 13.92 -10.50
N GLU A 257 13.10 13.66 -10.34
CA GLU A 257 14.16 14.54 -10.84
C GLU A 257 14.49 14.26 -12.31
N LEU A 258 14.66 15.32 -13.10
CA LEU A 258 15.17 15.26 -14.47
C LEU A 258 16.52 16.00 -14.57
N PRO A 259 17.47 15.55 -15.40
CA PRO A 259 17.37 14.42 -16.33
C PRO A 259 17.40 13.07 -15.60
N ARG A 260 16.69 12.07 -16.15
CA ARG A 260 16.70 10.70 -15.65
C ARG A 260 16.78 9.68 -16.77
N PHE A 261 17.17 8.45 -16.45
CA PHE A 261 16.91 7.30 -17.30
C PHE A 261 15.55 6.70 -16.95
N GLU A 262 14.60 6.79 -17.87
CA GLU A 262 13.27 6.22 -17.72
C GLU A 262 13.25 4.79 -18.28
N LEU A 263 12.57 3.87 -17.59
CA LEU A 263 12.32 2.55 -18.15
C LEU A 263 11.18 2.68 -19.17
N ASP A 264 11.54 2.57 -20.44
CA ASP A 264 10.67 2.87 -21.57
C ASP A 264 10.00 1.60 -22.11
N GLU A 265 10.76 0.50 -22.24
CA GLU A 265 10.25 -0.74 -22.84
C GLU A 265 10.66 -2.00 -22.05
N LEU A 266 9.80 -3.02 -22.10
CA LEU A 266 10.02 -4.35 -21.56
C LEU A 266 9.78 -5.41 -22.66
N MET A 267 10.87 -6.04 -23.11
CA MET A 267 10.88 -6.96 -24.25
C MET A 267 10.87 -8.41 -23.78
N ALA A 268 9.79 -9.16 -24.04
CA ALA A 268 9.68 -10.54 -23.60
C ALA A 268 10.77 -11.43 -24.22
N ARG A 269 11.29 -12.32 -23.40
CA ARG A 269 12.26 -13.35 -23.78
C ARG A 269 11.91 -14.68 -23.15
N SER A 270 12.35 -15.75 -23.81
CA SER A 270 12.41 -17.07 -23.24
C SER A 270 13.68 -17.79 -23.66
N GLY A 271 14.12 -18.70 -22.79
CA GLY A 271 15.29 -19.53 -23.07
C GLY A 271 15.85 -20.19 -21.82
N ASP A 272 16.84 -21.05 -22.05
CA ASP A 272 17.54 -21.76 -20.98
C ASP A 272 18.70 -20.94 -20.40
N SER A 273 19.23 -19.97 -21.15
CA SER A 273 20.34 -19.12 -20.74
C SER A 273 19.97 -18.20 -19.57
N LYS A 274 18.70 -17.78 -19.50
CA LYS A 274 18.19 -16.85 -18.47
C LYS A 274 19.16 -15.67 -18.28
N ALA A 275 19.53 -15.07 -19.40
CA ALA A 275 20.40 -13.91 -19.46
C ALA A 275 19.51 -12.69 -19.69
N LEU A 276 19.47 -11.82 -18.69
CA LEU A 276 18.75 -10.55 -18.74
C LEU A 276 19.58 -9.55 -19.54
N ALA A 277 19.06 -9.07 -20.67
CA ALA A 277 19.67 -7.95 -21.38
C ALA A 277 19.07 -6.61 -20.92
N VAL A 278 19.93 -5.60 -20.82
CA VAL A 278 19.55 -4.22 -20.54
C VAL A 278 20.15 -3.35 -21.63
N PHE A 279 19.31 -2.56 -22.29
CA PHE A 279 19.67 -1.59 -23.30
C PHE A 279 19.51 -0.19 -22.74
N VAL A 280 20.41 0.72 -23.11
CA VAL A 280 20.35 2.12 -22.74
C VAL A 280 20.47 2.97 -23.98
N ASP A 281 19.46 3.80 -24.22
CA ASP A 281 19.41 4.73 -25.33
C ASP A 281 19.38 6.18 -24.84
N ASP A 282 19.81 7.10 -25.70
CA ASP A 282 19.61 8.53 -25.50
C ASP A 282 18.17 8.96 -25.81
N GLU A 283 17.89 10.26 -25.68
CA GLU A 283 16.58 10.84 -25.95
C GLU A 283 16.04 10.56 -27.37
N ASP A 284 16.93 10.35 -28.34
CA ASP A 284 16.60 10.10 -29.75
C ASP A 284 16.51 8.60 -30.09
N GLY A 285 16.70 7.70 -29.10
CA GLY A 285 16.74 6.26 -29.30
C GLY A 285 18.07 5.74 -29.84
N THR A 286 19.15 6.52 -29.74
CA THR A 286 20.51 6.08 -30.12
C THR A 286 21.16 5.34 -28.95
N PRO A 287 21.76 4.15 -29.17
CA PRO A 287 22.41 3.40 -28.09
C PRO A 287 23.55 4.17 -27.41
N LEU A 288 23.59 4.11 -26.08
CA LEU A 288 24.57 4.79 -25.23
C LEU A 288 25.61 3.80 -24.66
N PRO A 289 26.85 3.76 -25.20
CA PRO A 289 27.93 2.97 -24.65
C PRO A 289 28.50 3.57 -23.36
N GLY A 290 29.08 2.72 -22.51
CA GLY A 290 29.81 3.17 -21.32
C GLY A 290 28.94 3.51 -20.11
N VAL A 291 27.64 3.18 -20.13
CA VAL A 291 26.69 3.43 -19.05
C VAL A 291 26.77 2.28 -18.03
N ASN A 292 26.91 2.61 -16.75
CA ASN A 292 26.93 1.61 -15.68
C ASN A 292 25.52 1.17 -15.33
N ILE A 293 25.28 -0.14 -15.29
CA ILE A 293 24.02 -0.77 -14.86
C ILE A 293 24.27 -1.63 -13.63
N ALA A 294 23.37 -1.54 -12.65
CA ALA A 294 23.35 -2.41 -11.49
C ALA A 294 22.14 -3.34 -11.50
N LEU A 295 22.39 -4.60 -11.17
CA LEU A 295 21.38 -5.63 -10.91
C LEU A 295 21.56 -6.11 -9.46
N ALA A 296 20.59 -5.83 -8.60
CA ALA A 296 20.65 -6.14 -7.17
C ALA A 296 19.51 -7.06 -6.74
N PRO A 297 19.70 -8.02 -5.83
CA PRO A 297 18.60 -8.79 -5.29
C PRO A 297 17.68 -7.89 -4.45
N ARG A 298 16.35 -7.98 -4.68
CA ARG A 298 15.36 -7.14 -3.99
C ARG A 298 15.07 -7.64 -2.57
N ASP A 299 14.78 -8.94 -2.45
CA ASP A 299 14.17 -9.50 -1.22
C ASP A 299 15.17 -10.26 -0.34
N ARG A 300 16.45 -10.29 -0.72
CA ARG A 300 17.47 -11.09 -0.02
C ARG A 300 18.81 -10.35 -0.03
N ALA A 301 19.60 -10.59 1.01
CA ALA A 301 21.00 -10.19 0.99
C ALA A 301 21.71 -10.95 -0.13
N GLY A 302 22.41 -10.22 -1.00
CA GLY A 302 23.24 -10.80 -2.04
C GLY A 302 24.10 -9.73 -2.72
N ASN A 303 24.97 -10.18 -3.61
CA ASN A 303 25.89 -9.30 -4.29
C ASN A 303 25.18 -8.54 -5.42
N VAL A 304 25.46 -7.24 -5.52
CA VAL A 304 25.05 -6.43 -6.67
C VAL A 304 25.95 -6.78 -7.85
N GLN A 305 25.36 -7.25 -8.93
CA GLN A 305 26.05 -7.40 -10.21
C GLN A 305 26.13 -6.03 -10.88
N ARG A 306 27.27 -5.75 -11.50
CA ARG A 306 27.49 -4.50 -12.25
C ARG A 306 28.01 -4.83 -13.64
N GLY A 307 27.54 -4.07 -14.60
CA GLY A 307 28.01 -4.15 -15.97
C GLY A 307 28.03 -2.75 -16.60
N VAL A 308 28.70 -2.65 -17.73
CA VAL A 308 28.84 -1.42 -18.50
C VAL A 308 28.32 -1.71 -19.89
N THR A 309 27.48 -0.82 -20.42
CA THR A 309 26.95 -0.98 -21.78
C THR A 309 28.07 -0.95 -22.83
N ASP A 310 27.97 -1.85 -23.81
CA ASP A 310 28.89 -1.94 -24.94
C ASP A 310 28.56 -0.92 -26.05
N GLU A 311 29.19 -1.06 -27.22
CA GLU A 311 28.98 -0.16 -28.38
C GLU A 311 27.53 -0.14 -28.88
N ASP A 312 26.75 -1.19 -28.61
CA ASP A 312 25.34 -1.31 -28.96
C ASP A 312 24.42 -0.84 -27.80
N GLY A 313 24.98 -0.16 -26.79
CA GLY A 313 24.25 0.30 -25.62
C GLY A 313 23.73 -0.84 -24.74
N ALA A 314 24.26 -2.05 -24.89
CA ALA A 314 23.73 -3.26 -24.26
C ALA A 314 24.64 -3.80 -23.16
N VAL A 315 24.03 -4.41 -22.14
CA VAL A 315 24.73 -5.21 -21.14
C VAL A 315 23.88 -6.41 -20.74
N THR A 316 24.53 -7.53 -20.42
CA THR A 316 23.83 -8.76 -20.03
C THR A 316 24.21 -9.22 -18.63
N PHE A 317 23.22 -9.75 -17.92
CA PHE A 317 23.39 -10.31 -16.59
C PHE A 317 22.87 -11.75 -16.53
N ASP A 318 23.55 -12.60 -15.77
CA ASP A 318 23.05 -13.93 -15.48
C ASP A 318 22.00 -13.85 -14.34
N ILE A 319 20.76 -14.22 -14.66
CA ILE A 319 19.66 -14.36 -13.70
C ILE A 319 19.25 -15.83 -13.53
N GLY A 320 20.06 -16.77 -14.02
CA GLY A 320 19.73 -18.18 -14.15
C GLY A 320 19.68 -18.99 -12.86
N ASP A 321 20.07 -18.39 -11.73
CA ASP A 321 19.97 -19.01 -10.42
C ASP A 321 18.50 -19.33 -10.08
N GLU A 322 18.24 -20.62 -9.85
CA GLU A 322 16.91 -21.11 -9.50
C GLU A 322 16.36 -20.52 -8.20
N ALA A 323 17.23 -20.00 -7.32
CA ALA A 323 16.83 -19.34 -6.09
C ALA A 323 16.08 -18.02 -6.33
N TYR A 324 16.16 -17.45 -7.54
CA TYR A 324 15.56 -16.18 -7.94
C TYR A 324 14.51 -16.32 -9.04
N ARG A 325 14.05 -17.54 -9.31
CA ARG A 325 12.83 -17.76 -10.13
C ARG A 325 11.59 -17.42 -9.32
N TYR A 326 10.53 -17.02 -10.01
CA TYR A 326 9.24 -16.74 -9.36
C TYR A 326 8.08 -17.36 -10.13
N ASN A 327 6.95 -17.53 -9.44
CA ASN A 327 5.73 -18.14 -9.95
C ASN A 327 4.64 -17.10 -10.13
N VAL A 328 4.06 -17.06 -11.33
CA VAL A 328 2.95 -16.19 -11.65
C VAL A 328 1.61 -16.85 -11.30
N PRO A 329 0.55 -16.07 -11.00
CA PRO A 329 0.49 -14.59 -11.03
C PRO A 329 0.78 -13.94 -9.67
N SER A 330 1.05 -14.72 -8.61
CA SER A 330 1.09 -14.23 -7.23
C SER A 330 2.44 -13.65 -6.80
N GLU A 331 3.51 -13.95 -7.53
CA GLU A 331 4.87 -13.49 -7.20
C GLU A 331 5.37 -12.49 -8.25
N GLN A 332 6.41 -11.76 -7.87
CA GLN A 332 7.11 -10.77 -8.67
C GLN A 332 8.60 -11.15 -8.70
N GLY A 333 9.34 -10.67 -9.71
CA GLY A 333 10.77 -10.93 -9.82
C GLY A 333 11.54 -10.56 -8.56
N HIS A 334 12.67 -11.23 -8.33
CA HIS A 334 13.47 -11.09 -7.11
C HIS A 334 14.68 -10.18 -7.28
N TRP A 335 14.80 -9.49 -8.40
CA TRP A 335 15.86 -8.55 -8.70
C TRP A 335 15.32 -7.14 -8.97
N CYS A 336 16.16 -6.16 -8.69
CA CYS A 336 16.02 -4.76 -9.05
C CYS A 336 17.08 -4.39 -10.09
N VAL A 337 16.70 -3.59 -11.10
CA VAL A 337 17.63 -3.07 -12.11
C VAL A 337 17.51 -1.56 -12.19
N ALA A 338 18.65 -0.88 -12.28
CA ALA A 338 18.72 0.56 -12.50
C ALA A 338 20.02 0.96 -13.20
N VAL A 339 20.00 2.12 -13.85
CA VAL A 339 21.21 2.80 -14.32
C VAL A 339 21.93 3.41 -13.09
N GLU A 340 23.21 3.12 -12.91
CA GLU A 340 24.02 3.72 -11.83
C GLU A 340 24.48 5.13 -12.24
N GLY A 341 24.15 6.14 -11.42
CA GLY A 341 24.66 7.50 -11.55
C GLY A 341 23.57 8.56 -11.40
N PRO A 342 23.11 9.19 -12.51
CA PRO A 342 22.01 10.16 -12.47
C PRO A 342 20.71 9.53 -11.97
N ALA A 343 19.66 10.34 -11.80
CA ALA A 343 18.33 9.81 -11.50
C ALA A 343 17.96 8.72 -12.54
N SER A 344 17.42 7.60 -12.06
CA SER A 344 17.04 6.45 -12.90
C SER A 344 15.78 5.85 -12.31
N ASP A 345 14.89 5.42 -13.18
CA ASP A 345 13.87 4.46 -12.83
C ASP A 345 14.54 3.20 -12.26
N VAL A 346 13.89 2.59 -11.27
CA VAL A 346 14.30 1.32 -10.67
C VAL A 346 13.23 0.29 -10.97
N TYR A 347 13.54 -0.66 -11.85
CA TYR A 347 12.65 -1.78 -12.16
C TYR A 347 12.76 -2.85 -11.08
N ASN A 348 11.70 -3.04 -10.30
CA ASN A 348 11.69 -3.90 -9.11
C ASN A 348 11.21 -5.33 -9.39
N SER A 349 10.94 -5.71 -10.64
CA SER A 349 10.36 -7.01 -10.98
C SER A 349 11.25 -7.87 -11.88
N ALA A 350 12.55 -7.59 -11.95
CA ALA A 350 13.46 -8.39 -12.76
C ALA A 350 13.64 -9.81 -12.20
N GLY A 351 13.77 -10.77 -13.10
CA GLY A 351 13.87 -12.19 -12.79
C GLY A 351 13.23 -13.02 -13.89
N TRP A 352 13.13 -14.33 -13.69
CA TRP A 352 12.51 -15.21 -14.66
C TRP A 352 11.37 -16.04 -14.06
N VAL A 353 10.31 -16.18 -14.84
CA VAL A 353 9.11 -16.94 -14.55
C VAL A 353 9.37 -18.41 -14.75
N TRP A 354 9.05 -19.21 -13.74
CA TRP A 354 9.04 -20.66 -13.85
C TRP A 354 7.82 -21.14 -14.66
N THR A 355 8.07 -21.76 -15.80
CA THR A 355 7.04 -22.31 -16.70
C THR A 355 6.95 -23.84 -16.64
N GLY A 356 7.68 -24.47 -15.72
CA GLY A 356 7.75 -25.93 -15.54
C GLY A 356 9.10 -26.53 -15.91
N ARG A 357 9.33 -27.79 -15.51
CA ARG A 357 10.66 -28.46 -15.62
C ARG A 357 11.17 -28.68 -17.05
N LYS A 358 10.30 -28.60 -18.04
CA LYS A 358 10.61 -28.89 -19.45
C LYS A 358 10.39 -27.68 -20.36
N SER A 359 10.08 -26.54 -19.77
CA SER A 359 9.73 -25.32 -20.49
C SER A 359 10.83 -24.30 -20.22
N PRO A 360 11.24 -23.52 -21.23
CA PRO A 360 12.20 -22.46 -21.02
C PRO A 360 11.62 -21.41 -20.05
N GLY A 361 12.49 -20.83 -19.22
CA GLY A 361 12.11 -19.68 -18.39
C GLY A 361 11.66 -18.51 -19.27
N ARG A 362 10.86 -17.60 -18.72
CA ARG A 362 10.45 -16.36 -19.40
C ARG A 362 10.84 -15.15 -18.57
N TRP A 363 11.26 -14.05 -19.19
CA TRP A 363 11.59 -12.80 -18.52
C TRP A 363 11.39 -11.62 -19.49
N PHE A 364 11.67 -10.41 -19.01
CA PHE A 364 11.75 -9.21 -19.86
C PHE A 364 13.20 -8.75 -19.93
N ASP A 365 13.69 -8.48 -21.13
CA ASP A 365 14.82 -7.57 -21.32
C ASP A 365 14.32 -6.12 -21.18
N LEU A 366 15.21 -5.22 -20.77
CA LEU A 366 14.84 -3.86 -20.36
C LEU A 366 15.43 -2.83 -21.31
N VAL A 367 14.67 -1.79 -21.65
CA VAL A 367 15.18 -0.63 -22.40
C VAL A 367 15.00 0.62 -21.54
N PHE A 368 16.11 1.25 -21.18
CA PHE A 368 16.12 2.54 -20.52
C PHE A 368 16.38 3.64 -21.56
N ARG A 369 15.58 4.69 -21.55
CA ARG A 369 15.78 5.86 -22.42
C ARG A 369 16.11 7.09 -21.57
N ARG A 370 17.12 7.86 -21.99
CA ARG A 370 17.43 9.13 -21.33
C ARG A 370 16.29 10.12 -21.57
N LYS A 371 15.74 10.68 -20.51
CA LYS A 371 14.81 11.80 -20.54
C LYS A 371 15.50 13.03 -20.01
N VAL A 372 15.54 14.06 -20.84
CA VAL A 372 15.97 15.41 -20.45
C VAL A 372 14.73 16.26 -20.22
N ASN A 373 14.85 17.37 -19.49
CA ASN A 373 13.77 18.37 -19.46
C ASN A 373 13.60 18.90 -20.89
N GLU A 374 12.56 18.45 -21.58
CA GLU A 374 12.09 19.10 -22.80
C GLU A 374 11.66 20.52 -22.40
N ASP A 375 12.46 21.50 -22.82
CA ASP A 375 12.18 22.92 -22.70
C ASP A 375 11.72 23.39 -21.30
N VAL A 376 12.68 23.51 -20.37
CA VAL A 376 12.68 24.78 -19.63
C VAL A 376 12.93 25.82 -20.72
N PRO A 377 11.94 26.65 -21.11
CA PRO A 377 12.14 27.63 -22.16
C PRO A 377 13.43 28.38 -21.85
N GLU A 378 14.32 28.54 -22.85
CA GLU A 378 15.54 29.33 -22.68
C GLU A 378 15.12 30.58 -21.89
N PRO A 379 15.75 30.83 -20.72
CA PRO A 379 15.39 31.99 -19.92
C PRO A 379 15.35 33.17 -20.87
N PRO A 380 14.25 33.96 -20.88
CA PRO A 380 14.06 35.01 -21.87
C PRO A 380 15.37 35.76 -22.03
N GLY A 381 15.88 35.81 -23.26
CA GLY A 381 17.19 36.41 -23.55
C GLY A 381 17.32 37.74 -22.79
N PRO A 382 18.52 38.07 -22.28
CA PRO A 382 18.72 39.00 -21.17
C PRO A 382 17.73 40.15 -21.23
N GLU A 383 16.87 40.26 -20.22
CA GLU A 383 15.92 41.37 -20.12
C GLU A 383 16.66 42.67 -20.45
N PRO A 384 16.07 43.56 -21.27
CA PRO A 384 16.68 44.86 -21.54
C PRO A 384 17.09 45.46 -20.19
N PRO A 385 18.31 46.02 -20.08
CA PRO A 385 18.90 46.36 -18.80
C PRO A 385 17.88 47.08 -17.94
N ILE A 386 17.54 46.45 -16.81
CA ILE A 386 16.65 47.03 -15.81
C ILE A 386 17.17 48.45 -15.58
N PRO A 387 16.37 49.50 -15.83
CA PRO A 387 16.81 50.86 -15.56
C PRO A 387 17.30 50.89 -14.12
N PRO A 388 18.46 51.52 -13.83
CA PRO A 388 19.11 51.43 -12.53
C PRO A 388 18.07 51.67 -11.44
N VAL A 389 17.78 50.61 -10.68
CA VAL A 389 16.92 50.70 -9.50
C VAL A 389 17.66 51.62 -8.55
N ASP A 390 17.04 52.75 -8.25
CA ASP A 390 17.53 53.71 -7.27
C ASP A 390 17.84 52.95 -5.97
N PRO A 391 19.11 52.89 -5.50
CA PRO A 391 19.54 51.98 -4.43
C PRO A 391 19.04 52.38 -3.03
N GLU A 392 18.17 53.37 -2.93
CA GLU A 392 17.54 53.75 -1.67
C GLU A 392 16.29 52.89 -1.41
N LEU A 393 16.51 51.69 -0.87
CA LEU A 393 15.49 51.00 -0.09
C LEU A 393 14.90 51.99 0.93
N PRO A 394 13.57 52.23 0.94
CA PRO A 394 12.94 53.12 1.90
C PRO A 394 13.38 52.75 3.32
N ASP A 395 13.65 53.74 4.17
CA ASP A 395 14.14 53.50 5.54
C ASP A 395 13.23 52.54 6.34
N GLU A 396 11.94 52.48 5.99
CA GLU A 396 10.97 51.53 6.54
C GLU A 396 11.33 50.06 6.23
N ALA A 397 11.81 49.77 5.01
CA ALA A 397 12.21 48.41 4.63
C ALA A 397 13.49 47.96 5.34
N ARG A 398 14.43 48.90 5.61
CA ARG A 398 15.63 48.61 6.41
C ARG A 398 15.29 48.29 7.85
N GLY A 399 14.30 48.98 8.43
CA GLY A 399 13.80 48.70 9.78
C GLY A 399 13.18 47.30 9.91
N VAL A 400 12.36 46.89 8.93
CA VAL A 400 11.73 45.56 8.93
C VAL A 400 12.77 44.45 8.77
N ILE A 401 13.75 44.61 7.87
CA ILE A 401 14.82 43.63 7.68
C ILE A 401 15.70 43.55 8.95
N GLY A 402 16.04 44.68 9.57
CA GLY A 402 16.80 44.69 10.82
C GLY A 402 16.09 43.96 11.96
N ALA A 403 14.79 44.22 12.14
CA ALA A 403 13.98 43.54 13.16
C ALA A 403 13.84 42.03 12.89
N ALA A 404 13.75 41.62 11.61
CA ALA A 404 13.73 40.21 11.24
C ALA A 404 15.05 39.50 11.55
N ILE A 405 16.20 40.15 11.27
CA ILE A 405 17.52 39.61 11.59
C ILE A 405 17.69 39.46 13.12
N GLU A 406 17.31 40.48 13.90
CA GLU A 406 17.40 40.43 15.37
C GLU A 406 16.49 39.35 15.99
N ALA A 407 15.30 39.13 15.42
CA ALA A 407 14.41 38.06 15.83
C ALA A 407 14.99 36.67 15.54
N VAL A 408 15.66 36.50 14.40
CA VAL A 408 16.34 35.25 14.04
C VAL A 408 17.52 35.00 14.98
N ASP A 409 18.38 35.99 15.24
CA ASP A 409 19.52 35.85 16.15
C ASP A 409 19.07 35.49 17.58
N THR A 410 17.97 36.09 18.04
CA THR A 410 17.37 35.77 19.35
C THR A 410 16.87 34.32 19.39
N ALA A 411 16.24 33.84 18.31
CA ALA A 411 15.75 32.48 18.23
C ALA A 411 16.88 31.46 18.19
N VAL A 412 17.96 31.75 17.44
CA VAL A 412 19.18 30.91 17.38
C VAL A 412 19.81 30.80 18.77
N THR A 413 20.02 31.92 19.46
CA THR A 413 20.61 31.94 20.82
C THR A 413 19.78 31.10 21.81
N ARG A 414 18.45 31.12 21.70
CA ARG A 414 17.56 30.32 22.55
C ARG A 414 17.69 28.82 22.28
N LEU A 415 17.79 28.43 21.00
CA LEU A 415 17.97 27.03 20.61
C LEU A 415 19.31 26.47 21.09
N GLU A 416 20.39 27.25 20.99
CA GLU A 416 21.71 26.86 21.50
C GLU A 416 21.67 26.57 23.02
N ALA A 417 21.01 27.43 23.80
CA ALA A 417 20.83 27.20 25.24
C ALA A 417 19.99 25.95 25.56
N GLU A 418 19.02 25.61 24.71
CA GLU A 418 18.18 24.42 24.88
C GLU A 418 18.96 23.14 24.56
N ILE A 419 19.82 23.17 23.53
CA ILE A 419 20.76 22.10 23.19
C ILE A 419 21.72 21.83 24.35
N ASP A 420 22.32 22.87 24.93
CA ASP A 420 23.23 22.72 26.08
C ASP A 420 22.55 22.04 27.28
N ASN A 421 21.29 22.40 27.56
CA ASN A 421 20.51 21.77 28.63
C ASN A 421 20.23 20.29 28.36
N LEU A 422 19.92 19.93 27.11
CA LEU A 422 19.73 18.53 26.71
C LEU A 422 21.02 17.71 26.87
N GLU A 423 22.18 18.30 26.58
CA GLU A 423 23.48 17.64 26.78
C GLU A 423 23.77 17.38 28.26
N VAL A 424 23.48 18.35 29.14
CA VAL A 424 23.60 18.16 30.60
C VAL A 424 22.69 17.02 31.08
N MET A 425 21.45 16.96 30.60
CA MET A 425 20.53 15.87 30.95
C MET A 425 21.01 14.51 30.44
N ARG A 426 21.49 14.44 29.19
CA ARG A 426 22.09 13.22 28.61
C ARG A 426 23.24 12.71 29.47
N ASN A 427 24.16 13.59 29.86
CA ASN A 427 25.32 13.23 30.66
C ASN A 427 24.93 12.80 32.08
N GLY A 428 23.91 13.42 32.68
CA GLY A 428 23.35 12.99 33.97
C GLY A 428 22.70 11.61 33.91
N LEU A 429 21.98 11.31 32.83
CA LEU A 429 21.35 10.00 32.62
C LEU A 429 22.40 8.90 32.41
N ALA A 430 23.47 9.20 31.65
CA ALA A 430 24.57 8.30 31.41
C ALA A 430 25.40 7.97 32.67
N ALA A 431 25.38 8.85 33.68
CA ALA A 431 26.04 8.59 34.97
C ALA A 431 25.19 7.75 35.94
N LEU A 432 23.88 7.64 35.69
CA LEU A 432 22.94 6.85 36.49
C LEU A 432 22.79 5.41 36.00
N LEU A 433 23.13 5.16 34.74
CA LEU A 433 23.21 3.84 34.10
C LEU A 433 24.62 3.26 34.28
#